data_AF-A0A1Y4QCD6-F1
#
_entry.id   AF-A0A1Y4QCD6-F1
#
_cell.length_a   1.000
_cell.length_b   1.000
_cell.length_c   1.000
_cell.angle_alpha   90.00
_cell.angle_beta   90.00
_cell.angle_gamma   90.00
#
_symmetry.space_group_name_H-M   'P 1'
#
loop_
_entity.id
_entity.type
_entity.pdbx_description
1 polymer ?
#
loop_
_entity_poly.entity_id
_entity_poly.type
_entity_poly.pdbx_seq_one_letter_code
_entity_poly.pdbx_strand_id
1 'polypeptide(L)' 'MSQYSNRNKLVVPGAKNAINQMKYEIANELGVNLGPDASARSNGSVGGEITKRLVEMGQKQMSASSNYNQSK' A
#
# COMPACT_ATOMS: atom_id res chain seq x y z
N MET A 1 22.70 14.72 4.92
CA MET A 1 21.61 14.16 4.08
C MET A 1 20.45 13.82 5.00
N SER A 2 19.34 14.58 4.96
CA SER A 2 18.24 14.42 5.91
C SER A 2 17.36 13.23 5.49
N GLN A 3 17.41 12.13 6.23
CA GLN A 3 16.58 10.95 5.96
C GLN A 3 15.18 11.19 6.51
N TYR A 4 14.30 11.72 5.66
CA TYR A 4 12.86 11.78 5.95
C TYR A 4 12.30 10.35 5.87
N SER A 5 12.40 9.62 6.99
CA SER A 5 11.73 8.32 7.15
C SER A 5 10.23 8.53 7.19
N ASN A 6 9.58 8.55 6.01
CA ASN A 6 8.13 8.51 5.88
C ASN A 6 7.61 7.14 6.36
N ARG A 7 7.51 6.98 7.69
CA ARG A 7 6.88 5.82 8.30
C ARG A 7 5.36 6.04 8.28
N ASN A 8 4.71 5.55 7.23
CA ASN A 8 3.26 5.38 7.24
C ASN A 8 2.91 4.33 8.29
N LYS A 9 2.44 4.78 9.47
CA LYS A 9 1.98 3.90 10.54
C LYS A 9 0.68 3.24 10.09
N LEU A 10 0.60 1.92 10.23
CA LEU A 10 -0.64 1.19 9.99
C LEU A 10 -1.71 1.68 10.97
N VAL A 11 -2.82 2.18 10.43
CA VAL A 11 -3.91 2.76 11.22
C VAL A 11 -4.83 1.67 11.77
N VAL A 12 -4.91 0.53 11.08
CA VAL A 12 -5.79 -0.59 11.44
C VAL A 12 -5.01 -1.66 12.21
N PRO A 13 -5.41 -2.00 13.45
CA PRO A 13 -4.85 -3.13 14.19
C PRO A 13 -5.00 -4.44 13.40
N GLY A 14 -3.93 -5.23 13.29
CA GLY A 14 -3.95 -6.53 12.60
C GLY A 14 -3.70 -6.47 11.08
N ALA A 15 -3.75 -5.30 10.43
CA ALA A 15 -3.51 -5.18 8.98
C ALA A 15 -2.06 -5.49 8.55
N LYS A 16 -1.13 -5.60 9.51
CA LYS A 16 0.30 -5.82 9.27
C LYS A 16 0.57 -7.09 8.45
N ASN A 17 -0.13 -8.18 8.73
CA ASN A 17 0.12 -9.45 8.03
C ASN A 17 -0.32 -9.37 6.57
N ALA A 18 -1.53 -8.86 6.31
CA ALA A 18 -2.04 -8.67 4.95
C ALA A 18 -1.17 -7.70 4.14
N ILE A 19 -0.74 -6.58 4.75
CA ILE A 19 0.13 -5.60 4.07
C ILE A 19 1.53 -6.19 3.82
N ASN A 20 2.04 -7.03 4.72
CA ASN A 20 3.31 -7.72 4.49
C ASN A 20 3.24 -8.70 3.32
N GLN A 21 2.13 -9.43 3.14
CA GLN A 21 1.92 -10.30 1.98
C GLN A 21 1.91 -9.47 0.70
N MET A 22 1.05 -8.44 0.66
CA MET A 22 0.96 -7.51 -0.48
C MET A 22 2.31 -6.87 -0.83
N LYS A 23 3.12 -6.51 0.18
CA LYS A 23 4.47 -5.96 -0.02
C LYS A 23 5.36 -6.91 -0.82
N TYR A 24 5.37 -8.20 -0.48
CA TYR A 24 6.22 -9.17 -1.20
C TYR A 24 5.66 -9.52 -2.57
N GLU A 25 4.34 -9.58 -2.72
CA GLU A 25 3.69 -9.75 -4.03
C GLU A 25 4.09 -8.61 -4.98
N ILE A 26 3.92 -7.36 -4.55
CA ILE A 26 4.29 -6.17 -5.34
C ILE A 26 5.80 -6.13 -5.60
N ALA A 27 6.63 -6.47 -4.62
CA ALA A 27 8.08 -6.50 -4.81
C ALA A 27 8.46 -7.48 -5.94
N ASN A 28 7.83 -8.67 -5.97
CA ASN A 28 8.02 -9.64 -7.04
C ASN A 28 7.49 -9.13 -8.38
N GLU A 29 6.30 -8.53 -8.42
CA GLU A 29 5.72 -7.96 -9.65
C GLU A 29 6.59 -6.85 -10.26
N LEU A 30 7.19 -6.01 -9.41
CA LEU A 30 8.05 -4.91 -9.84
C LEU A 30 9.51 -5.33 -10.06
N GLY A 31 9.86 -6.60 -9.80
CA GLY A 31 11.25 -7.09 -9.88
C GLY A 31 12.20 -6.39 -8.89
N VAL A 32 11.68 -5.93 -7.75
CA VAL A 32 12.45 -5.22 -6.72
C VAL A 32 12.84 -6.19 -5.62
N ASN A 33 14.14 -6.37 -5.40
CA ASN A 33 14.63 -6.99 -4.18
C ASN A 33 14.65 -5.96 -3.05
N LEU A 34 13.81 -6.16 -2.03
CA LEU A 34 13.72 -5.25 -0.89
C LEU A 34 14.90 -5.47 0.06
N GLY A 35 15.53 -4.38 0.49
CA GLY A 35 16.63 -4.49 1.43
C GLY A 35 17.37 -3.17 1.66
N PRO A 36 18.29 -3.13 2.63
CA PRO A 36 19.12 -1.95 2.89
C PRO A 36 20.04 -1.60 1.70
N ASP A 37 20.43 -2.60 0.91
CA ASP A 37 21.28 -2.42 -0.28
C ASP A 37 20.50 -1.99 -1.52
N ALA A 38 19.16 -2.08 -1.49
CA ALA A 38 18.32 -1.63 -2.58
C ALA A 38 18.19 -0.10 -2.57
N SER A 39 18.06 0.49 -3.77
CA SER A 39 17.90 1.95 -3.86
C SER A 39 16.67 2.42 -3.09
N ALA A 40 16.75 3.60 -2.47
CA ALA A 40 15.61 4.20 -1.77
C ALA A 40 14.39 4.35 -2.69
N ARG A 41 14.60 4.56 -3.99
CA ARG A 41 13.55 4.62 -5.00
C ARG A 41 12.88 3.27 -5.22
N SER A 42 13.66 2.19 -5.28
CA SER A 42 13.14 0.82 -5.45
C SER A 42 12.34 0.38 -4.23
N ASN A 43 12.86 0.60 -3.02
CA ASN A 43 12.11 0.34 -1.79
C ASN A 43 10.84 1.22 -1.71
N GLY A 44 10.96 2.48 -2.12
CA GLY A 44 9.86 3.45 -2.15
C GLY A 44 8.76 3.09 -3.15
N SER A 45 9.09 2.53 -4.32
CA SER A 45 8.10 2.17 -5.34
C SER A 45 7.16 1.07 -4.86
N VAL A 46 7.65 0.09 -4.11
CA VAL A 46 6.81 -0.95 -3.49
C VAL A 46 5.84 -0.33 -2.48
N GLY A 47 6.32 0.58 -1.62
CA GLY A 47 5.47 1.29 -0.67
C GLY A 47 4.40 2.15 -1.33
N GLY A 48 4.75 2.86 -2.42
CA GLY A 48 3.81 3.66 -3.18
C GLY A 48 2.70 2.85 -3.84
N GLU A 49 3.04 1.68 -4.39
CA GLU A 49 2.08 0.78 -5.03
C GLU A 49 1.11 0.15 -4.00
N ILE A 50 1.60 -0.19 -2.79
CA ILE A 50 0.72 -0.60 -1.67
C ILE A 50 -0.32 0.48 -1.38
N THR A 51 0.12 1.74 -1.23
CA THR A 51 -0.80 2.86 -0.97
C THR A 51 -1.80 3.04 -2.12
N LYS A 52 -1.34 2.94 -3.37
CA LYS A 52 -2.20 3.06 -4.54
C LYS A 52 -3.32 2.00 -4.54
N ARG A 53 -2.99 0.73 -4.34
CA ARG A 53 -3.98 -0.36 -4.28
C ARG A 53 -4.94 -0.21 -3.11
N LEU A 54 -4.45 0.19 -1.93
CA LEU A 54 -5.30 0.45 -0.77
C LEU A 54 -6.32 1.57 -1.02
N VAL A 55 -5.88 2.67 -1.65
CA VAL A 55 -6.77 3.79 -2.03
C VAL A 55 -7.78 3.34 -3.07
N GLU A 56 -7.37 2.61 -4.10
CA GLU A 56 -8.28 2.07 -5.12
C GLU A 56 -9.34 1.14 -4.51
N MET A 57 -8.95 0.25 -3.58
CA MET A 57 -9.90 -0.62 -2.87
C MET A 57 -10.87 0.19 -2.01
N GLY A 58 -10.37 1.21 -1.29
CA GLY A 58 -11.21 2.12 -0.50
C GLY A 58 -12.22 2.87 -1.38
N GLN A 59 -11.78 3.40 -2.52
CA GLN A 59 -12.64 4.08 -3.49
C GLN A 59 -13.72 3.14 -4.04
N LYS A 60 -13.37 1.90 -4.40
CA LYS A 60 -14.35 0.89 -4.85
C LYS A 60 -15.38 0.58 -3.77
N GLN A 61 -14.95 0.37 -2.52
CA GLN A 61 -15.87 0.11 -1.40
C GLN A 61 -16.79 1.30 -1.13
N MET A 62 -16.26 2.54 -1.17
CA MET A 62 -17.06 3.75 -1.04
C MET A 62 -18.08 3.89 -2.16
N SER A 63 -17.69 3.65 -3.41
CA SER A 63 -18.59 3.70 -4.56
C SER A 63 -19.73 2.68 -4.45
N ALA A 64 -19.45 1.47 -3.96
CA ALA A 64 -20.46 0.44 -3.70
C ALA A 64 -21.44 0.85 -2.58
N SER A 65 -20.93 1.50 -1.52
CA SER A 65 -21.75 2.02 -0.41
C SER A 65 -22.63 3.21 -0.82
N SER A 66 -22.11 4.11 -1.69
CA SER A 66 -22.88 5.24 -2.21
C SER A 66 -24.03 4.79 -3.11
N ASN A 67 -23.84 3.77 -3.96
CA ASN A 67 -24.91 3.25 -4.82
C ASN A 67 -26.09 2.63 -4.03
N TYR A 68 -25.86 2.09 -2.83
CA TYR A 68 -26.93 1.55 -1.99
C TYR A 68 -27.87 2.64 -1.41
N ASN A 69 -27.41 3.88 -1.27
CA ASN A 69 -28.21 4.96 -0.67
C ASN A 69 -29.12 5.69 -1.67
N GLN A 70 -28.95 5.48 -2.99
CA GLN A 70 -29.77 6.12 -4.01
C GLN A 70 -30.97 5.27 -4.46
N SER A 71 -31.01 3.99 -4.08
CA SER A 71 -32.10 3.05 -4.42
C SER A 71 -33.23 2.99 -3.38
N LYS A 72 -33.37 4.01 -2.52
CA LYS A 72 -34.48 4.14 -1.57
C LYS A 72 -35.19 5.47 -1.73
#